data_AF-A0A7C8EM55-F1
#
_entry.id   AF-A0A7C8EM55-F1
#
_cell.length_a   1.000
_cell.length_b   1.000
_cell.length_c   1.000
_cell.angle_alpha   90.00
_cell.angle_beta   90.00
_cell.angle_gamma   90.00
#
_symmetry.space_group_name_H-M   'P 1'
#
loop_
_entity.id
_entity.type
_entity.pdbx_description
1 polymer ?
#
loop_
_entity_poly.entity_id
_entity_poly.type
_entity_poly.pdbx_seq_one_letter_code
_entity_poly.pdbx_strand_id
1 'polypeptide(L)'
;GERESGTQRLKEAVAAYKTALEERTRERVPLDWAMTQNNLGAALTALGEQSGRKEPLEEAVAVYKAALEERTRERVPLDWAMTQNNLGTALTALGERESGTQRLEEAVAAYKTSIEVFESGQAAYQVKITEANLQKAEALLRERRN
;
A
#
# COMPACT_ATOMS: atom_id res chain seq x y z
N GLY A 1 25.22 -9.79 -5.26
CA GLY A 1 24.26 -10.70 -5.95
C GLY A 1 22.99 -9.95 -6.35
N GLU A 2 22.20 -10.45 -7.30
CA GLU A 2 21.01 -9.74 -7.84
C GLU A 2 20.02 -9.25 -6.77
N ARG A 3 19.82 -10.03 -5.70
CA ARG A 3 19.00 -9.66 -4.54
C ARG A 3 19.53 -8.45 -3.77
N GLU A 4 20.84 -8.29 -3.70
CA GLU A 4 21.50 -7.16 -3.03
C GLU A 4 21.38 -5.89 -3.90
N SER A 5 21.54 -6.04 -5.22
CA SER A 5 21.33 -4.95 -6.19
C SER A 5 19.87 -4.48 -6.19
N GLY A 6 18.90 -5.38 -6.11
CA GLY A 6 17.48 -5.03 -6.01
C GLY A 6 17.15 -4.24 -4.75
N THR A 7 17.63 -4.71 -3.59
CA THR A 7 17.45 -3.99 -2.30
C THR A 7 18.06 -2.60 -2.35
N GLN A 8 19.24 -2.45 -2.97
CA GLN A 8 19.90 -1.16 -3.09
C GLN A 8 19.10 -0.18 -3.96
N ARG A 9 18.57 -0.62 -5.11
CA ARG A 9 17.69 0.21 -5.96
C ARG A 9 16.41 0.64 -5.24
N LEU A 10 15.84 -0.22 -4.40
CA LEU A 10 14.66 0.14 -3.59
C LEU A 10 14.99 1.21 -2.56
N LYS A 11 16.15 1.14 -1.90
CA LYS A 11 16.62 2.19 -0.97
C LYS A 11 16.82 3.52 -1.68
N GLU A 12 17.39 3.50 -2.88
CA GLU A 12 17.57 4.70 -3.72
C GLU A 12 16.23 5.29 -4.14
N ALA A 13 15.25 4.47 -4.53
CA ALA A 13 13.90 4.93 -4.84
C ALA A 13 13.21 5.57 -3.63
N VAL A 14 13.32 4.95 -2.44
CA VAL A 14 12.80 5.52 -1.18
C VAL A 14 13.44 6.88 -0.91
N ALA A 15 14.76 7.01 -1.04
CA ALA A 15 15.46 8.28 -0.85
C ALA A 15 14.99 9.34 -1.85
N ALA A 16 14.87 8.98 -3.14
CA ALA A 16 14.43 9.90 -4.19
C ALA A 16 13.00 10.40 -3.96
N TYR A 17 12.07 9.54 -3.55
CA TYR A 17 10.71 9.97 -3.22
C TYR A 17 10.66 10.85 -1.97
N LYS A 18 11.48 10.58 -0.95
CA LYS A 18 11.59 11.45 0.24
C LYS A 18 12.10 12.85 -0.14
N THR A 19 13.15 12.94 -0.95
CA THR A 19 13.63 14.23 -1.48
C THR A 19 12.56 14.93 -2.32
N ALA A 20 11.82 14.20 -3.16
CA ALA A 20 10.73 14.81 -3.93
C ALA A 20 9.62 15.40 -3.04
N LEU A 21 9.37 14.82 -1.87
CA LEU A 21 8.38 15.32 -0.89
C LEU A 21 8.83 16.57 -0.15
N GLU A 22 10.13 16.89 -0.14
CA GLU A 22 10.64 18.17 0.39
C GLU A 22 10.20 19.35 -0.49
N GLU A 23 10.13 19.14 -1.81
CA GLU A 23 9.73 20.17 -2.79
C GLU A 23 8.22 20.15 -3.09
N ARG A 24 7.64 18.94 -3.18
CA ARG A 24 6.21 18.73 -3.41
C ARG A 24 5.49 18.64 -2.08
N THR A 25 5.29 19.75 -1.39
CA THR A 25 4.59 19.73 -0.09
C THR A 25 3.09 19.53 -0.27
N ARG A 26 2.43 19.02 0.80
CA ARG A 26 0.98 18.81 0.84
C ARG A 26 0.21 20.10 0.56
N GLU A 27 0.69 21.22 1.05
CA GLU A 27 0.03 22.53 0.92
C GLU A 27 0.17 23.11 -0.49
N ARG A 28 1.31 22.87 -1.16
CA ARG A 28 1.57 23.40 -2.50
C ARG A 28 0.86 22.62 -3.58
N VAL A 29 0.95 21.29 -3.53
CA VAL A 29 0.49 20.39 -4.59
C VAL A 29 -0.12 19.10 -4.01
N PRO A 30 -1.28 19.17 -3.33
CA PRO A 30 -1.81 18.09 -2.50
C PRO A 30 -1.95 16.73 -3.21
N LEU A 31 -2.45 16.71 -4.45
CA LEU A 31 -2.60 15.44 -5.20
C LEU A 31 -1.26 14.87 -5.68
N ASP A 32 -0.32 15.72 -6.09
CA ASP A 32 1.02 15.28 -6.50
C ASP A 32 1.84 14.81 -5.30
N TRP A 33 1.69 15.48 -4.15
CA TRP A 33 2.24 15.02 -2.87
C TRP A 33 1.67 13.64 -2.53
N ALA A 34 0.34 13.45 -2.59
CA ALA A 34 -0.28 12.16 -2.29
C ALA A 34 0.10 11.05 -3.29
N MET A 35 0.26 11.38 -4.56
CA MET A 35 0.82 10.47 -5.56
C MET A 35 2.25 10.07 -5.23
N THR A 36 3.07 11.04 -4.82
CA THR A 36 4.46 10.79 -4.41
C THR A 36 4.51 9.92 -3.15
N GLN A 37 3.63 10.17 -2.17
CA GLN A 37 3.46 9.32 -0.97
C GLN A 37 3.04 7.89 -1.33
N ASN A 38 2.09 7.71 -2.25
CA ASN A 38 1.68 6.39 -2.73
C ASN A 38 2.86 5.63 -3.38
N ASN A 39 3.69 6.31 -4.17
CA ASN A 39 4.84 5.69 -4.81
C ASN A 39 5.97 5.37 -3.82
N LEU A 40 6.17 6.24 -2.82
CA LEU A 40 7.04 5.97 -1.68
C LEU A 40 6.56 4.72 -0.93
N GLY A 41 5.27 4.62 -0.66
CA GLY A 41 4.65 3.44 -0.05
C GLY A 41 4.94 2.16 -0.82
N ALA A 42 4.85 2.19 -2.15
CA ALA A 42 5.10 1.01 -2.99
C ALA A 42 6.57 0.55 -2.92
N ALA A 43 7.51 1.49 -2.96
CA ALA A 43 8.93 1.19 -2.79
C ALA A 43 9.24 0.64 -1.39
N LEU A 44 8.61 1.19 -0.35
CA LEU A 44 8.75 0.73 1.03
C LEU A 44 8.13 -0.67 1.25
N THR A 45 6.97 -0.96 0.65
CA THR A 45 6.37 -2.30 0.68
C THR A 45 7.32 -3.33 0.09
N ALA A 46 7.81 -3.09 -1.12
CA ALA A 46 8.76 -3.98 -1.78
C ALA A 46 10.07 -4.15 -0.98
N LEU A 47 10.57 -3.06 -0.37
CA LEU A 47 11.77 -3.11 0.48
C LEU A 47 11.53 -3.97 1.73
N GLY A 48 10.36 -3.82 2.36
CA GLY A 48 9.95 -4.62 3.51
C GLY A 48 9.84 -6.10 3.15
N GLU A 49 9.18 -6.43 2.04
CA GLU A 49 9.06 -7.78 1.50
C GLU A 49 10.42 -8.42 1.24
N GLN A 50 11.29 -7.73 0.49
CA GLN A 50 12.60 -8.24 0.10
C GLN A 50 13.57 -8.41 1.27
N SER A 51 13.51 -7.51 2.26
CA SER A 51 14.40 -7.55 3.43
C SER A 51 13.86 -8.39 4.60
N GLY A 52 12.60 -8.81 4.56
CA GLY A 52 11.93 -9.49 5.69
C GLY A 52 11.65 -8.58 6.89
N ARG A 53 11.94 -7.27 6.79
CA ARG A 53 11.87 -6.31 7.90
C ARG A 53 10.52 -5.61 8.00
N LYS A 54 10.02 -5.43 9.22
CA LYS A 54 8.72 -4.79 9.48
C LYS A 54 8.77 -3.27 9.32
N GLU A 55 9.90 -2.65 9.63
CA GLU A 55 10.03 -1.19 9.69
C GLU A 55 9.68 -0.51 8.34
N PRO A 56 10.14 -0.99 7.17
CA PRO A 56 9.68 -0.42 5.89
C PRO A 56 8.19 -0.63 5.65
N LEU A 57 7.59 -1.72 6.11
CA LEU A 57 6.15 -1.97 5.94
C LEU A 57 5.31 -1.04 6.81
N GLU A 58 5.74 -0.81 8.05
CA GLU A 58 5.11 0.15 8.96
C GLU A 58 5.15 1.56 8.38
N GLU A 59 6.29 1.96 7.81
CA GLU A 59 6.44 3.23 7.10
C GLU A 59 5.53 3.29 5.85
N ALA A 60 5.45 2.20 5.07
CA ALA A 60 4.56 2.12 3.91
C ALA A 60 3.09 2.36 4.30
N VAL A 61 2.64 1.71 5.37
CA VAL A 61 1.27 1.90 5.91
C VAL A 61 1.03 3.36 6.28
N ALA A 62 1.99 4.02 6.94
CA ALA A 62 1.87 5.41 7.33
C ALA A 62 1.74 6.34 6.11
N VAL A 63 2.60 6.19 5.09
CA VAL A 63 2.56 7.06 3.91
C VAL A 63 1.35 6.81 3.01
N TYR A 64 0.85 5.57 2.91
CA TYR A 64 -0.41 5.31 2.22
C TYR A 64 -1.59 5.95 2.94
N LYS A 65 -1.67 5.84 4.28
CA LYS A 65 -2.71 6.52 5.06
C LYS A 65 -2.65 8.03 4.87
N ALA A 66 -1.46 8.62 4.86
CA ALA A 66 -1.27 10.04 4.59
C ALA A 66 -1.74 10.43 3.16
N ALA A 67 -1.44 9.61 2.14
CA ALA A 67 -1.91 9.84 0.77
C ALA A 67 -3.45 9.81 0.67
N LEU A 68 -4.11 8.94 1.44
CA LEU A 68 -5.58 8.81 1.48
C LEU A 68 -6.28 10.00 2.15
N GLU A 69 -5.56 10.89 2.82
CA GLU A 69 -6.15 12.14 3.32
C GLU A 69 -6.40 13.14 2.20
N GLU A 70 -5.65 13.07 1.09
CA GLU A 70 -5.78 13.97 -0.06
C GLU A 70 -6.44 13.31 -1.28
N ARG A 71 -6.15 12.02 -1.48
CA ARG A 71 -6.86 11.16 -2.43
C ARG A 71 -8.09 10.66 -1.72
N THR A 72 -9.25 11.24 -1.97
CA THR A 72 -10.53 10.75 -1.40
C THR A 72 -11.36 10.05 -2.48
N ARG A 73 -12.33 9.24 -2.05
CA ARG A 73 -13.26 8.53 -2.95
C ARG A 73 -14.02 9.51 -3.84
N GLU A 74 -14.31 10.71 -3.35
CA GLU A 74 -15.07 11.75 -4.05
C GLU A 74 -14.21 12.53 -5.05
N ARG A 75 -12.94 12.79 -4.71
CA ARG A 75 -12.06 13.67 -5.50
C ARG A 75 -11.38 12.92 -6.64
N VAL A 76 -10.84 11.75 -6.36
CA VAL A 76 -10.05 10.93 -7.30
C VAL A 76 -10.31 9.43 -7.03
N PRO A 77 -11.53 8.93 -7.34
CA PRO A 77 -11.98 7.60 -6.91
C PRO A 77 -11.03 6.46 -7.28
N LEU A 78 -10.53 6.44 -8.52
CA LEU A 78 -9.62 5.37 -8.97
C LEU A 78 -8.26 5.44 -8.27
N ASP A 79 -7.70 6.63 -8.06
CA ASP A 79 -6.44 6.78 -7.32
C ASP A 79 -6.60 6.42 -5.84
N TRP A 80 -7.72 6.79 -5.23
CA TRP A 80 -8.07 6.36 -3.87
C TRP A 80 -8.14 4.84 -3.78
N ALA A 81 -8.85 4.18 -4.71
CA ALA A 81 -8.97 2.73 -4.74
C ALA A 81 -7.61 2.03 -4.93
N MET A 82 -6.74 2.55 -5.81
CA MET A 82 -5.39 2.03 -5.97
C MET A 82 -4.57 2.17 -4.68
N THR A 83 -4.65 3.31 -4.01
CA THR A 83 -3.94 3.53 -2.74
C THR A 83 -4.49 2.63 -1.62
N GLN A 84 -5.80 2.39 -1.56
CA GLN A 84 -6.40 1.41 -0.64
C GLN A 84 -5.91 -0.02 -0.92
N ASN A 85 -5.88 -0.46 -2.18
CA ASN A 85 -5.33 -1.77 -2.53
C ASN A 85 -3.87 -1.91 -2.08
N ASN A 86 -3.05 -0.88 -2.33
CA ASN A 86 -1.65 -0.90 -1.95
C ASN A 86 -1.45 -0.90 -0.43
N LEU A 87 -2.29 -0.16 0.31
CA LEU A 87 -2.35 -0.21 1.76
C LEU A 87 -2.70 -1.62 2.26
N GLY A 88 -3.68 -2.28 1.63
CA GLY A 88 -4.02 -3.67 1.91
C GLY A 88 -2.83 -4.61 1.73
N THR A 89 -2.05 -4.43 0.67
CA THR A 89 -0.83 -5.24 0.42
C THR A 89 0.20 -5.07 1.52
N ALA A 90 0.52 -3.83 1.89
CA ALA A 90 1.47 -3.54 2.96
C ALA A 90 1.01 -4.11 4.32
N LEU A 91 -0.28 -3.96 4.64
CA LEU A 91 -0.89 -4.50 5.84
C LEU A 91 -0.89 -6.04 5.85
N THR A 92 -1.11 -6.68 4.70
CA THR A 92 -1.03 -8.15 4.58
C THR A 92 0.39 -8.62 4.86
N ALA A 93 1.39 -8.02 4.21
CA ALA A 93 2.79 -8.36 4.40
C ALA A 93 3.28 -8.12 5.84
N LEU A 94 2.78 -7.06 6.50
CA LEU A 94 3.08 -6.80 7.91
C LEU A 94 2.38 -7.82 8.80
N GLY A 95 1.11 -8.10 8.50
CA GLY A 95 0.30 -9.13 9.14
C GLY A 95 1.01 -10.46 9.16
N GLU A 96 1.52 -10.96 8.03
CA GLU A 96 2.30 -12.21 7.91
C GLU A 96 3.46 -12.33 8.93
N ARG A 97 3.99 -11.21 9.41
CA ARG A 97 5.16 -11.13 10.33
C ARG A 97 4.77 -10.89 11.78
N GLU A 98 3.49 -10.75 12.05
CA GLU A 98 2.91 -10.53 13.37
C GLU A 98 1.98 -11.69 13.73
N SER A 99 1.74 -11.93 15.01
CA SER A 99 0.79 -12.95 15.47
C SER A 99 -0.65 -12.45 15.56
N GLY A 100 -0.86 -11.13 15.62
CA GLY A 100 -2.18 -10.50 15.77
C GLY A 100 -3.02 -10.52 14.49
N THR A 101 -4.33 -10.36 14.61
CA THR A 101 -5.25 -10.30 13.46
C THR A 101 -5.50 -8.89 12.93
N GLN A 102 -5.22 -7.87 13.74
CA GLN A 102 -5.59 -6.47 13.45
C GLN A 102 -5.13 -5.99 12.06
N ARG A 103 -3.88 -6.25 11.68
CA ARG A 103 -3.35 -5.85 10.36
C ARG A 103 -4.08 -6.54 9.21
N LEU A 104 -4.40 -7.81 9.36
CA LEU A 104 -5.13 -8.58 8.34
C LEU A 104 -6.59 -8.11 8.22
N GLU A 105 -7.22 -7.76 9.34
CA GLU A 105 -8.56 -7.18 9.36
C GLU A 105 -8.60 -5.82 8.65
N GLU A 106 -7.62 -4.94 8.94
CA GLU A 106 -7.45 -3.67 8.22
C GLU A 106 -7.21 -3.91 6.71
N ALA A 107 -6.39 -4.91 6.33
CA ALA A 107 -6.12 -5.23 4.93
C ALA A 107 -7.39 -5.67 4.18
N VAL A 108 -8.17 -6.57 4.78
CA VAL A 108 -9.45 -7.04 4.23
C VAL A 108 -10.41 -5.88 3.97
N ALA A 109 -10.51 -4.94 4.92
CA ALA A 109 -11.35 -3.75 4.75
C ALA A 109 -10.86 -2.86 3.59
N ALA A 110 -9.54 -2.64 3.48
CA ALA A 110 -8.94 -1.84 2.41
C ALA A 110 -9.18 -2.46 1.02
N TYR A 111 -9.03 -3.79 0.88
CA TYR A 111 -9.31 -4.46 -0.40
C TYR A 111 -10.78 -4.42 -0.79
N LYS A 112 -11.70 -4.67 0.16
CA LYS A 112 -13.15 -4.63 -0.13
C LYS A 112 -13.59 -3.26 -0.64
N THR A 113 -13.16 -2.20 0.04
CA THR A 113 -13.48 -0.83 -0.36
C THR A 113 -12.85 -0.43 -1.69
N SER A 114 -11.66 -0.94 -2.01
CA SER A 114 -11.01 -0.77 -3.31
C SER A 114 -11.78 -1.45 -4.45
N ILE A 115 -12.23 -2.70 -4.25
CA ILE A 115 -13.02 -3.47 -5.23
C ILE A 115 -14.31 -2.74 -5.60
N GLU A 116 -15.07 -2.24 -4.61
CA GLU A 116 -16.32 -1.49 -4.87
C GLU A 116 -16.14 -0.35 -5.87
N VAL A 117 -15.01 0.37 -5.76
CA VAL A 117 -14.71 1.50 -6.63
C VAL A 117 -14.18 1.04 -7.99
N PHE A 118 -13.35 0.01 -8.04
CA PHE A 118 -12.89 -0.56 -9.31
C PHE A 118 -14.02 -1.16 -10.14
N GLU A 119 -14.99 -1.83 -9.51
CA GLU A 119 -16.20 -2.32 -10.18
C GLU A 119 -17.02 -1.17 -10.76
N SER A 120 -17.26 -0.12 -9.94
CA SER A 120 -17.98 1.08 -10.37
C SER A 120 -17.27 1.80 -11.53
N GLY A 121 -15.93 1.77 -11.53
CA GLY A 121 -15.08 2.34 -12.57
C GLY A 121 -14.78 1.43 -13.76
N GLN A 122 -15.41 0.25 -13.84
CA GLN A 122 -15.19 -0.76 -14.90
C GLN A 122 -13.73 -1.21 -15.04
N ALA A 123 -12.97 -1.17 -13.95
CA ALA A 123 -11.55 -1.50 -13.87
C ALA A 123 -11.35 -3.01 -13.59
N ALA A 124 -11.83 -3.86 -14.51
CA ALA A 124 -11.91 -5.32 -14.31
C ALA A 124 -10.55 -5.99 -14.02
N TYR A 125 -9.47 -5.46 -14.59
CA TYR A 125 -8.12 -5.95 -14.31
C TYR A 125 -7.72 -5.72 -12.85
N GLN A 126 -8.02 -4.54 -12.32
CA GLN A 126 -7.75 -4.16 -10.95
C GLN A 126 -8.61 -4.97 -9.98
N VAL A 127 -9.90 -5.18 -10.28
CA VAL A 127 -10.79 -6.06 -9.49
C VAL A 127 -10.16 -7.43 -9.29
N LYS A 128 -9.76 -8.09 -10.38
CA LYS A 128 -9.17 -9.44 -10.34
C LYS A 128 -7.92 -9.51 -9.46
N ILE A 129 -7.04 -8.51 -9.54
CA ILE A 129 -5.82 -8.46 -8.72
C ILE A 129 -6.18 -8.28 -7.25
N THR A 130 -7.07 -7.34 -6.95
CA THR A 130 -7.45 -7.00 -5.58
C THR A 130 -8.22 -8.15 -4.91
N GLU A 131 -9.03 -8.91 -5.65
CA GLU A 131 -9.69 -10.13 -5.17
C GLU A 131 -8.69 -11.22 -4.77
N ALA A 132 -7.64 -11.44 -5.58
CA ALA A 132 -6.60 -12.42 -5.24
C ALA A 132 -5.87 -12.03 -3.95
N ASN A 133 -5.58 -10.74 -3.78
CA ASN A 133 -4.95 -10.20 -2.57
C ASN A 133 -5.88 -10.33 -1.34
N LEU A 134 -7.18 -10.06 -1.52
CA LEU A 134 -8.21 -10.24 -0.50
C LEU A 134 -8.28 -11.69 -0.03
N GLN A 135 -8.34 -12.65 -0.97
CA GLN A 135 -8.40 -14.08 -0.65
C GLN A 135 -7.20 -14.53 0.18
N LYS A 136 -6.00 -14.03 -0.14
CA LYS A 136 -4.78 -14.29 0.63
C LYS A 136 -4.89 -13.76 2.06
N ALA A 137 -5.31 -12.51 2.24
CA ALA A 137 -5.46 -11.91 3.56
C ALA A 137 -6.53 -12.62 4.40
N GLU A 138 -7.66 -13.01 3.80
CA GLU A 138 -8.71 -13.77 4.48
C GLU A 138 -8.27 -15.18 4.87
N ALA A 139 -7.45 -15.85 4.05
CA ALA A 139 -6.89 -17.16 4.39
C ALA A 139 -6.00 -17.08 5.64
N LEU A 140 -5.05 -16.14 5.67
CA LEU A 140 -4.19 -15.89 6.84
C LEU A 140 -5.01 -15.53 8.09
N LEU A 141 -6.08 -14.73 7.92
CA LEU A 141 -6.95 -14.33 9.02
C LEU A 141 -7.73 -15.52 9.59
N ARG A 142 -8.22 -16.43 8.73
CA ARG A 142 -8.88 -17.68 9.17
C ARG A 142 -7.92 -18.58 9.91
N GLU A 143 -6.69 -18.74 9.40
CA GLU A 143 -5.66 -19.56 10.03
C GLU A 143 -5.32 -19.09 11.45
N ARG A 144 -5.34 -17.78 11.73
CA ARG A 144 -5.06 -17.22 13.06
C ARG A 144 -6.21 -17.29 14.05
N ARG A 145 -7.43 -17.49 13.56
CA ARG A 145 -8.65 -17.53 14.38
C ARG A 145 -9.04 -18.95 14.79
N ASN A 146 -8.45 -19.97 14.15
CA ASN A 146 -8.61 -21.38 14.49
C ASN A 146 -7.56 -21.80 15.53
#